data_AF-A0A832C7A6-F1
#
_entry.id   AF-A0A832C7A6-F1
#
_cell.length_a   1.000
_cell.length_b   1.000
_cell.length_c   1.000
_cell.angle_alpha   90.00
_cell.angle_beta   90.00
_cell.angle_gamma   90.00
#
_symmetry.space_group_name_H-M   'P 1'
#
loop_
_entity.id
_entity.type
_entity.pdbx_description
1 polymer ?
#
loop_
_entity_poly.entity_id
_entity_poly.type
_entity_poly.pdbx_seq_one_letter_code
_entity_poly.pdbx_strand_id
1 'polypeptide(L)'
;MPLAHSPLEVCAMPVQFTCPHCGRETLVADQYIGQSGPCAGCGETITIPGTAEAVQPAPVATASAPGKSSAAVVLVVVLTVGLGVLLLCGGFLAALLLPATQAAREAARRAQCSNNLKQILVAMHNYHDAWGTFPPAYTVGADGKRMHSWRALLLPYVDPTLASQYNYNEPWNGPSNSRLAKQCPLVFACPEDSTLAAGCTSYFVVVGPNTLFPGQQGLPLRGVTDGTANTIAVVEASGQAINWLEPRDLDFSTLAFRVGAPGGLAGSHAQGTNVGMADGSVHILPADTPADNLRGMLTRDGGEAVYVP
;
A
#
# COMPACT_ATOMS: atom_id res chain seq x y z
N MET A 1 32.21 -63.23 -17.31
CA MET A 1 30.86 -62.83 -16.89
C MET A 1 30.34 -61.74 -17.83
N PRO A 2 29.71 -62.11 -18.95
CA PRO A 2 28.82 -61.21 -19.67
C PRO A 2 27.39 -61.53 -19.21
N LEU A 3 26.70 -60.60 -18.56
CA LEU A 3 25.30 -60.79 -18.19
C LEU A 3 24.44 -59.67 -18.76
N ALA A 4 23.65 -60.10 -19.75
CA ALA A 4 22.26 -59.75 -20.00
C ALA A 4 21.94 -58.27 -20.22
N HIS A 5 21.91 -57.89 -21.50
CA HIS A 5 20.93 -56.91 -21.97
C HIS A 5 19.55 -57.56 -21.92
N SER A 6 18.74 -57.17 -20.95
CA SER A 6 17.31 -57.45 -20.95
C SER A 6 16.66 -56.67 -22.08
N PRO A 7 15.84 -57.31 -22.94
CA PRO A 7 15.12 -56.62 -24.00
C PRO A 7 14.08 -55.70 -23.37
N LEU A 8 14.06 -54.45 -23.84
CA LEU A 8 13.03 -53.46 -23.49
C LEU A 8 11.66 -54.07 -23.74
N GLU A 9 10.92 -54.23 -22.64
CA GLU A 9 9.51 -54.57 -22.61
C GLU A 9 8.77 -53.48 -23.40
N VAL A 10 8.39 -53.82 -24.63
CA VAL A 10 7.57 -52.95 -25.48
C VAL A 10 6.26 -52.76 -24.73
N CYS A 11 6.06 -51.59 -24.14
CA CYS A 11 4.76 -51.14 -23.66
C CYS A 11 3.79 -51.18 -24.84
N ALA A 12 3.02 -52.27 -24.95
CA ALA A 12 1.89 -52.40 -25.85
C ALA A 12 0.93 -51.23 -25.59
N MET A 13 0.53 -50.52 -26.64
CA MET A 13 -0.22 -49.27 -26.56
C MET A 13 -1.70 -49.59 -26.71
N PRO A 14 -2.48 -49.68 -25.62
CA PRO A 14 -3.81 -50.27 -25.67
C PRO A 14 -4.70 -49.59 -26.72
N VAL A 15 -5.22 -50.38 -27.65
CA VAL A 15 -6.12 -49.92 -28.71
C VAL A 15 -7.51 -49.65 -28.13
N GLN A 16 -8.05 -48.48 -28.44
CA GLN A 16 -9.42 -48.13 -28.10
C GLN A 16 -10.38 -48.88 -29.03
N PHE A 17 -11.21 -49.74 -28.43
CA PHE A 17 -12.21 -50.52 -29.14
C PHE A 17 -13.61 -50.18 -28.64
N THR A 18 -14.54 -49.98 -29.55
CA THR A 18 -15.95 -49.71 -29.25
C THR A 18 -16.78 -50.95 -29.55
N CYS A 19 -17.46 -51.49 -28.54
CA CYS A 19 -18.33 -52.65 -28.72
C CYS A 19 -19.46 -52.34 -29.72
N PRO A 20 -19.65 -53.11 -30.81
CA PRO A 20 -20.69 -52.84 -31.80
C PRO A 20 -22.11 -53.10 -31.27
N HIS A 21 -22.25 -53.89 -30.20
CA HIS A 21 -23.57 -54.22 -29.64
C HIS A 21 -24.08 -53.17 -28.64
N CYS A 22 -23.22 -52.68 -27.74
CA CYS A 22 -23.63 -51.74 -26.68
C CYS A 22 -22.99 -50.35 -26.79
N GLY A 23 -22.08 -50.13 -27.75
CA GLY A 23 -21.41 -48.85 -27.96
C GLY A 23 -20.39 -48.48 -26.88
N ARG A 24 -20.10 -49.37 -25.92
CA ARG A 24 -19.15 -49.08 -24.85
C ARG A 24 -17.72 -49.10 -25.37
N GLU A 25 -16.99 -48.03 -25.13
CA GLU A 25 -15.57 -47.92 -25.43
C GLU A 25 -14.72 -48.53 -24.32
N THR A 26 -13.77 -49.37 -24.69
CA THR A 26 -12.80 -49.98 -23.78
C THR A 26 -11.42 -49.93 -24.39
N LEU A 27 -10.42 -49.62 -23.57
CA LEU A 27 -9.01 -49.75 -23.94
C LEU A 27 -8.61 -51.21 -23.77
N VAL A 28 -8.28 -51.88 -24.87
CA VAL A 28 -7.88 -53.28 -24.85
C VAL A 28 -6.39 -53.39 -25.19
N ALA A 29 -5.66 -54.17 -24.40
CA ALA A 29 -4.25 -54.43 -24.69
C ALA A 29 -4.07 -55.13 -26.04
N ASP A 30 -3.06 -54.73 -26.79
CA ASP A 30 -2.82 -55.14 -28.18
C ASP A 30 -2.71 -56.65 -28.36
N GLN A 31 -2.34 -57.37 -27.31
CA GLN A 31 -2.29 -58.83 -27.27
C GLN A 31 -3.64 -59.54 -27.51
N TYR A 32 -4.76 -58.83 -27.34
CA TYR A 32 -6.10 -59.36 -27.57
C TYR A 32 -6.66 -59.01 -28.96
N ILE A 33 -5.88 -58.33 -29.79
CA ILE A 33 -6.22 -58.06 -31.18
C ILE A 33 -6.31 -59.39 -31.95
N GLY A 34 -7.40 -59.60 -32.67
CA GLY A 34 -7.75 -60.84 -33.37
C GLY A 34 -8.47 -61.89 -32.52
N GLN A 35 -8.60 -61.67 -31.20
CA GLN A 35 -9.27 -62.61 -30.29
C GLN A 35 -10.73 -62.24 -30.03
N SER A 36 -11.54 -63.25 -29.72
CA SER A 36 -12.96 -63.12 -29.36
C SER A 36 -13.19 -63.36 -27.87
N GLY A 37 -13.96 -62.50 -27.21
CA GLY A 37 -14.32 -62.64 -25.79
C GLY A 37 -15.57 -61.84 -25.42
N PRO A 38 -16.19 -62.09 -24.26
CA PRO A 38 -17.40 -61.39 -23.84
C PRO A 38 -17.11 -59.91 -23.53
N CYS A 39 -17.98 -59.01 -24.00
CA CYS A 39 -17.89 -57.60 -23.71
C CYS A 39 -18.17 -57.33 -22.22
N ALA A 40 -17.30 -56.57 -21.55
CA ALA A 40 -17.48 -56.21 -20.14
C ALA A 40 -18.74 -55.36 -19.85
N GLY A 41 -19.36 -54.79 -20.89
CA GLY A 41 -20.59 -54.00 -20.76
C GLY A 41 -21.87 -54.83 -20.85
N CYS A 42 -22.01 -55.63 -21.92
CA CYS A 42 -23.27 -56.34 -22.21
C CYS A 42 -23.15 -57.88 -22.13
N GLY A 43 -21.95 -58.44 -22.03
CA GLY A 43 -21.72 -59.89 -21.99
C GLY A 43 -21.63 -60.57 -23.36
N GLU A 44 -22.11 -59.93 -24.44
CA GLU A 44 -22.01 -60.48 -25.80
C GLU A 44 -20.57 -60.67 -26.28
N THR A 45 -20.31 -61.77 -26.98
CA THR A 45 -18.98 -62.09 -27.54
C THR A 45 -18.63 -61.15 -28.69
N ILE A 46 -17.53 -60.41 -28.53
CA ILE A 46 -16.97 -59.48 -29.52
C ILE A 46 -15.57 -59.94 -29.95
N THR A 47 -15.21 -59.69 -31.20
CA THR A 47 -13.88 -59.98 -31.76
C THR A 47 -13.17 -58.68 -32.11
N ILE A 48 -11.94 -58.51 -31.63
CA ILE A 48 -11.15 -57.30 -31.91
C ILE A 48 -10.45 -57.47 -33.26
N PRO A 49 -10.61 -56.57 -34.25
CA PRO A 49 -10.02 -56.76 -35.58
C PRO A 49 -8.51 -56.45 -35.60
N GLY A 50 -7.72 -57.34 -36.24
CA GLY A 50 -6.27 -57.19 -36.42
C GLY A 50 -5.86 -56.38 -37.64
N THR A 51 -4.88 -55.49 -37.45
CA THR A 51 -4.39 -54.53 -38.46
C THR A 51 -3.63 -55.22 -39.60
N ALA A 52 -4.11 -55.06 -40.83
CA ALA A 52 -3.32 -54.60 -41.99
C ALA A 52 -4.12 -54.80 -43.29
N GLU A 53 -4.76 -53.75 -43.81
CA GLU A 53 -4.70 -53.40 -45.24
C GLU A 53 -5.42 -52.07 -45.44
N ALA A 54 -4.64 -51.03 -45.76
CA ALA A 54 -5.17 -49.75 -46.20
C ALA A 54 -5.73 -49.92 -47.62
N VAL A 55 -6.98 -50.40 -47.70
CA VAL A 55 -7.79 -50.41 -48.92
C VAL A 55 -8.19 -48.98 -49.23
N GLN A 56 -7.69 -48.44 -50.35
CA GLN A 56 -8.16 -47.19 -50.92
C GLN A 56 -9.60 -47.37 -51.45
N PRO A 57 -10.58 -46.57 -51.02
CA PRO A 57 -11.90 -46.56 -51.64
C PRO A 57 -11.87 -45.81 -52.98
N ALA A 58 -12.74 -46.26 -53.89
CA ALA A 58 -13.07 -45.69 -55.19
C ALA A 58 -13.31 -44.17 -55.18
N PRO A 59 -13.17 -43.45 -56.32
CA PRO A 59 -13.29 -42.00 -56.36
C PRO A 59 -14.72 -41.58 -55.99
N VAL A 60 -14.87 -41.11 -54.75
CA VAL A 60 -16.06 -40.37 -54.32
C VAL A 60 -16.09 -39.09 -55.14
N ALA A 61 -17.18 -38.90 -55.88
CA ALA A 61 -17.49 -37.67 -56.58
C ALA A 61 -17.14 -36.48 -55.67
N THR A 62 -16.34 -35.56 -56.21
CA THR A 62 -16.01 -34.29 -55.59
C THR A 62 -17.29 -33.51 -55.33
N ALA A 63 -17.91 -33.74 -54.17
CA ALA A 63 -18.82 -32.77 -53.58
C ALA A 63 -17.97 -31.53 -53.37
N SER A 64 -18.21 -30.51 -54.19
CA SER A 64 -17.71 -29.17 -53.97
C SER A 64 -17.95 -28.84 -52.49
N ALA A 65 -16.86 -28.54 -51.78
CA ALA A 65 -16.97 -27.98 -50.44
C ALA A 65 -18.03 -26.88 -50.49
N PRO A 66 -18.98 -26.80 -49.53
CA PRO A 66 -19.92 -25.71 -49.51
C PRO A 66 -19.08 -24.44 -49.50
N GLY A 67 -19.10 -23.69 -50.60
CA GLY A 67 -18.34 -22.45 -50.71
C GLY A 67 -18.78 -21.60 -49.53
N LYS A 68 -17.87 -21.33 -48.58
CA LYS A 68 -18.17 -20.44 -47.46
C LYS A 68 -18.80 -19.20 -48.08
N SER A 69 -20.09 -18.99 -47.84
CA SER A 69 -20.82 -17.91 -48.49
C SER A 69 -20.05 -16.62 -48.25
N SER A 70 -19.90 -15.78 -49.27
CA SER A 70 -19.15 -14.52 -49.14
C SER A 70 -19.63 -13.71 -47.93
N ALA A 71 -20.90 -13.87 -47.54
CA ALA A 71 -21.47 -13.33 -46.31
C ALA A 71 -20.80 -13.84 -45.01
N ALA A 72 -20.53 -15.15 -44.88
CA ALA A 72 -19.88 -15.71 -43.68
C ALA A 72 -18.41 -15.26 -43.55
N VAL A 73 -17.69 -15.15 -44.68
CA VAL A 73 -16.31 -14.64 -44.69
C VAL A 73 -16.27 -13.15 -44.36
N VAL A 74 -17.16 -12.36 -44.98
CA VAL A 74 -17.28 -10.92 -44.69
C VAL A 74 -17.65 -10.68 -43.23
N LEU A 75 -18.59 -11.45 -42.66
CA LEU A 75 -18.97 -11.32 -41.25
C LEU A 75 -17.79 -11.60 -40.31
N VAL A 76 -17.03 -12.67 -40.55
CA VAL A 76 -15.84 -13.00 -39.75
C VAL A 76 -14.79 -11.90 -39.84
N VAL A 77 -14.52 -11.37 -41.04
CA VAL A 77 -13.57 -10.28 -41.24
C VAL A 77 -14.02 -8.99 -40.54
N VAL A 78 -15.30 -8.63 -40.66
CA VAL A 78 -15.85 -7.44 -40.00
C VAL A 78 -15.76 -7.56 -38.48
N LEU A 79 -16.04 -8.74 -37.92
CA LEU A 79 -15.95 -8.98 -36.49
C LEU A 79 -14.50 -8.96 -35.98
N THR A 80 -13.55 -9.58 -36.69
CA THR A 80 -12.14 -9.59 -36.26
C THR A 80 -11.49 -8.22 -36.40
N VAL A 81 -11.78 -7.48 -37.47
CA VAL A 81 -11.31 -6.11 -37.66
C VAL A 81 -11.94 -5.19 -36.62
N GLY A 82 -13.27 -5.28 -36.41
CA GLY A 82 -13.98 -4.48 -35.41
C GLY A 82 -13.47 -4.70 -33.99
N LEU A 83 -13.27 -5.97 -33.60
CA LEU A 83 -12.67 -6.32 -32.31
C LEU A 83 -11.22 -5.82 -32.21
N GLY A 84 -10.43 -5.95 -33.28
CA GLY A 84 -9.05 -5.46 -33.32
C GLY A 84 -8.96 -3.94 -33.12
N VAL A 85 -9.81 -3.17 -33.82
CA VAL A 85 -9.88 -1.70 -33.66
C VAL A 85 -10.30 -1.33 -32.23
N LEU A 86 -11.31 -2.00 -31.68
CA LEU A 86 -11.77 -1.73 -30.31
C LEU A 86 -10.65 -1.97 -29.28
N LEU A 87 -9.92 -3.08 -29.41
CA LEU A 87 -8.81 -3.41 -28.51
C LEU A 87 -7.64 -2.44 -28.68
N LEU A 88 -7.32 -2.03 -29.92
CA LEU A 88 -6.27 -1.04 -30.18
C LEU A 88 -6.60 0.33 -29.59
N CYS A 89 -7.80 0.84 -29.86
CA CYS A 89 -8.25 2.13 -29.32
C CYS A 89 -8.37 2.09 -27.78
N GLY A 90 -8.96 1.02 -27.24
CA GLY A 90 -9.09 0.83 -25.79
C GLY A 90 -7.73 0.72 -25.10
N GLY A 91 -6.81 -0.06 -25.67
CA GLY A 91 -5.44 -0.20 -25.17
C GLY A 91 -4.65 1.11 -25.21
N PHE A 92 -4.77 1.89 -26.29
CA PHE A 92 -4.14 3.20 -26.39
C PHE A 92 -4.69 4.20 -25.36
N LEU A 93 -6.01 4.27 -25.20
CA LEU A 93 -6.64 5.11 -24.19
C LEU A 93 -6.20 4.72 -22.77
N ALA A 94 -6.20 3.41 -22.46
CA ALA A 94 -5.72 2.92 -21.17
C ALA A 94 -4.25 3.25 -20.92
N ALA A 95 -3.39 3.11 -21.94
CA ALA A 95 -1.96 3.44 -21.84
C ALA A 95 -1.72 4.93 -21.55
N LEU A 96 -2.57 5.82 -22.08
CA LEU A 96 -2.51 7.25 -21.77
C LEU A 96 -3.10 7.59 -20.40
N LEU A 97 -4.17 6.91 -19.99
CA LEU A 97 -4.90 7.20 -18.74
C LEU A 97 -4.19 6.65 -17.49
N LEU A 98 -3.56 5.47 -17.56
CA LEU A 98 -2.95 4.82 -16.40
C LEU A 98 -1.83 5.67 -15.75
N PRO A 99 -0.83 6.18 -16.49
CA PRO A 99 0.22 7.04 -15.89
C PRO A 99 -0.35 8.31 -15.27
N ALA A 100 -1.35 8.92 -15.92
CA ALA A 100 -2.00 10.13 -15.42
C ALA A 100 -2.74 9.89 -14.09
N THR A 101 -3.43 8.76 -13.95
CA THR A 101 -4.12 8.42 -12.69
C THR A 101 -3.15 8.15 -11.53
N GLN A 102 -1.96 7.62 -11.81
CA GLN A 102 -0.94 7.38 -10.78
C GLN A 102 -0.31 8.68 -10.30
N ALA A 103 0.09 9.55 -11.23
CA ALA A 103 0.61 10.88 -10.90
C ALA A 103 -0.39 11.71 -10.09
N ALA A 104 -1.69 11.64 -10.44
CA ALA A 104 -2.75 12.30 -9.70
C ALA A 104 -2.89 11.75 -8.26
N ARG A 105 -2.78 10.42 -8.07
CA ARG A 105 -2.83 9.80 -6.74
C ARG A 105 -1.63 10.17 -5.88
N GLU A 106 -0.44 10.23 -6.46
CA GLU A 106 0.78 10.69 -5.78
C GLU A 106 0.68 12.16 -5.37
N ALA A 107 0.24 13.04 -6.27
CA ALA A 107 -0.04 14.43 -5.94
C ALA A 107 -1.07 14.57 -4.81
N ALA A 108 -2.13 13.76 -4.83
CA ALA A 108 -3.15 13.76 -3.78
C ALA A 108 -2.59 13.31 -2.42
N ARG A 109 -1.73 12.29 -2.37
CA ARG A 109 -1.09 11.85 -1.10
C ARG A 109 -0.17 12.92 -0.53
N ARG A 110 0.62 13.60 -1.35
CA ARG A 110 1.43 14.77 -0.93
C ARG A 110 0.57 15.88 -0.34
N ALA A 111 -0.49 16.26 -1.07
CA ALA A 111 -1.43 17.27 -0.61
C ALA A 111 -2.09 16.87 0.72
N GLN A 112 -2.40 15.58 0.90
CA GLN A 112 -2.93 15.07 2.15
C GLN A 112 -1.95 15.19 3.31
N CYS A 113 -0.64 14.93 3.12
CA CYS A 113 0.35 15.11 4.21
C CYS A 113 0.45 16.59 4.66
N SER A 114 0.42 17.54 3.72
CA SER A 114 0.36 18.96 4.04
C SER A 114 -0.96 19.35 4.75
N ASN A 115 -2.08 18.82 4.27
CA ASN A 115 -3.40 19.07 4.87
C ASN A 115 -3.53 18.46 6.29
N ASN A 116 -2.90 17.31 6.54
CA ASN A 116 -2.82 16.71 7.87
C ASN A 116 -2.09 17.64 8.85
N LEU A 117 -0.94 18.20 8.46
CA LEU A 117 -0.25 19.23 9.26
C LEU A 117 -1.14 20.44 9.49
N LYS A 118 -1.84 20.93 8.46
CA LYS A 118 -2.76 22.05 8.60
C LYS A 118 -3.85 21.76 9.65
N GLN A 119 -4.44 20.56 9.62
CA GLN A 119 -5.45 20.14 10.61
C GLN A 119 -4.86 20.02 12.02
N ILE A 120 -3.63 19.50 12.16
CA ILE A 120 -2.92 19.46 13.46
C ILE A 120 -2.73 20.87 14.00
N LEU A 121 -2.24 21.81 13.19
CA LEU A 121 -2.00 23.19 13.62
C LEU A 121 -3.30 23.90 13.99
N VAL A 122 -4.38 23.70 13.22
CA VAL A 122 -5.71 24.21 13.57
C VAL A 122 -6.17 23.64 14.92
N ALA A 123 -5.97 22.35 15.18
CA ALA A 123 -6.27 21.75 16.47
C ALA A 123 -5.40 22.33 17.60
N MET A 124 -4.12 22.61 17.35
CA MET A 124 -3.24 23.29 18.30
C MET A 124 -3.71 24.71 18.62
N HIS A 125 -4.18 25.48 17.63
CA HIS A 125 -4.76 26.80 17.85
C HIS A 125 -6.09 26.72 18.61
N ASN A 126 -6.96 25.75 18.30
CA ASN A 126 -8.19 25.53 19.07
C ASN A 126 -7.89 25.13 20.53
N TYR A 127 -6.81 24.36 20.76
CA TYR A 127 -6.32 24.08 22.11
C TYR A 127 -5.83 25.38 22.77
N HIS A 128 -5.04 26.19 22.08
CA HIS A 128 -4.59 27.49 22.58
C HIS A 128 -5.76 28.40 22.95
N ASP A 129 -6.82 28.47 22.16
CA ASP A 129 -7.99 29.30 22.44
C ASP A 129 -8.75 28.83 23.69
N ALA A 130 -8.76 27.53 23.96
CA ALA A 130 -9.41 26.94 25.13
C ALA A 130 -8.54 27.01 26.41
N TRP A 131 -7.22 26.89 26.29
CA TRP A 131 -6.30 26.70 27.43
C TRP A 131 -5.29 27.84 27.62
N GLY A 132 -5.23 28.80 26.71
CA GLY A 132 -4.34 29.97 26.74
C GLY A 132 -2.89 29.70 26.34
N THR A 133 -2.56 28.45 25.97
CA THR A 133 -1.22 28.04 25.54
C THR A 133 -1.31 26.98 24.44
N PHE A 134 -0.28 26.86 23.60
CA PHE A 134 -0.05 25.62 22.85
C PHE A 134 -0.03 24.41 23.81
N PRO A 135 -0.39 23.21 23.33
CA PRO A 135 -0.33 22.02 24.16
C PRO A 135 1.12 21.80 24.64
N PRO A 136 1.33 21.35 25.88
CA PRO A 136 2.66 20.86 26.29
C PRO A 136 3.04 19.66 25.42
N ALA A 137 4.34 19.40 25.26
CA ALA A 137 4.83 18.21 24.54
C ALA A 137 4.25 16.92 25.14
N TYR A 138 4.15 16.91 26.47
CA TYR A 138 3.55 15.83 27.24
C TYR A 138 3.03 16.35 28.58
N THR A 139 2.07 15.66 29.19
CA THR A 139 1.72 15.88 30.60
C THR A 139 2.51 14.93 31.51
N VAL A 140 2.59 15.26 32.79
CA VAL A 140 3.18 14.40 33.82
C VAL A 140 2.16 14.12 34.92
N GLY A 141 2.22 12.90 35.46
CA GLY A 141 1.42 12.50 36.61
C GLY A 141 2.02 12.95 37.93
N ALA A 142 1.30 12.73 39.02
CA ALA A 142 1.79 13.01 40.37
C ALA A 142 3.07 12.22 40.73
N ASP A 143 3.31 11.08 40.07
CA ASP A 143 4.52 10.27 40.21
C ASP A 143 5.70 10.75 39.34
N GLY A 144 5.54 11.89 38.65
CA GLY A 144 6.55 12.46 37.75
C GLY A 144 6.71 11.74 36.41
N LYS A 145 5.91 10.70 36.14
CA LYS A 145 5.98 9.98 34.86
C LYS A 145 5.15 10.68 33.80
N ARG A 146 5.60 10.58 32.55
CA ARG A 146 4.85 11.12 31.40
C ARG A 146 3.51 10.38 31.25
N MET A 147 2.42 11.13 31.22
CA MET A 147 1.06 10.59 31.14
C MET A 147 0.51 10.63 29.72
N HIS A 148 0.46 11.80 29.07
CA HIS A 148 -0.17 11.97 27.77
C HIS A 148 0.75 12.71 26.80
N SER A 149 0.73 12.30 25.53
CA SER A 149 1.33 13.08 24.43
C SER A 149 0.46 14.28 24.09
N TRP A 150 1.06 15.34 23.54
CA TRP A 150 0.33 16.44 22.89
C TRP A 150 -0.75 15.95 21.91
N ARG A 151 -0.49 14.84 21.19
CA ARG A 151 -1.45 14.23 20.24
C ARG A 151 -2.74 13.79 20.92
N ALA A 152 -2.63 13.19 22.11
CA ALA A 152 -3.79 12.77 22.90
C ALA A 152 -4.60 13.97 23.43
N LEU A 153 -3.92 15.09 23.74
CA LEU A 153 -4.57 16.34 24.14
C LEU A 153 -5.34 17.00 23.00
N LEU A 154 -4.96 16.74 21.74
CA LEU A 154 -5.64 17.26 20.57
C LEU A 154 -6.84 16.43 20.12
N LEU A 155 -7.04 15.21 20.64
CA LEU A 155 -8.14 14.33 20.23
C LEU A 155 -9.52 15.01 20.21
N PRO A 156 -9.92 15.83 21.20
CA PRO A 156 -11.22 16.51 21.16
C PRO A 156 -11.43 17.41 19.92
N TYR A 157 -10.35 17.88 19.30
CA TYR A 157 -10.37 18.78 18.15
C TYR A 157 -10.15 18.06 16.81
N VAL A 158 -9.57 16.85 16.82
CA VAL A 158 -9.26 16.09 15.59
C VAL A 158 -10.15 14.86 15.41
N ASP A 159 -10.48 14.16 16.49
CA ASP A 159 -11.32 12.97 16.49
C ASP A 159 -12.11 12.87 17.82
N PRO A 160 -13.26 13.55 17.92
CA PRO A 160 -14.10 13.52 19.11
C PRO A 160 -14.59 12.11 19.49
N THR A 161 -14.71 11.21 18.51
CA THR A 161 -15.15 9.83 18.74
C THR A 161 -14.07 9.04 19.47
N LEU A 162 -12.82 9.17 19.02
CA LEU A 162 -11.68 8.54 19.71
C LEU A 162 -11.40 9.22 21.05
N ALA A 163 -11.58 10.54 21.15
CA ALA A 163 -11.46 11.28 22.40
C ALA A 163 -12.37 10.73 23.49
N SER A 164 -13.61 10.36 23.15
CA SER A 164 -14.59 9.78 24.10
C SER A 164 -14.17 8.42 24.66
N GLN A 165 -13.30 7.70 23.96
CA GLN A 165 -12.79 6.39 24.37
C GLN A 165 -11.48 6.48 25.18
N TYR A 166 -10.81 7.63 25.14
CA TYR A 166 -9.53 7.84 25.81
C TYR A 166 -9.72 8.19 27.29
N ASN A 167 -8.97 7.55 28.18
CA ASN A 167 -9.02 7.81 29.61
C ASN A 167 -7.88 8.74 30.03
N TYR A 168 -8.20 10.03 30.27
CA TYR A 168 -7.24 11.04 30.73
C TYR A 168 -6.82 10.91 32.20
N ASN A 169 -7.45 10.01 32.97
CA ASN A 169 -7.03 9.73 34.36
C ASN A 169 -5.99 8.60 34.44
N GLU A 170 -5.55 8.08 33.30
CA GLU A 170 -4.68 6.91 33.19
C GLU A 170 -3.52 7.20 32.23
N PRO A 171 -2.29 6.72 32.47
CA PRO A 171 -1.20 6.93 31.52
C PRO A 171 -1.53 6.36 30.14
N TRP A 172 -0.86 6.90 29.12
CA TRP A 172 -1.04 6.50 27.72
C TRP A 172 -0.89 5.00 27.45
N ASN A 173 -0.06 4.31 28.23
CA ASN A 173 0.21 2.88 28.13
C ASN A 173 -0.54 2.03 29.16
N GLY A 174 -1.51 2.60 29.86
CA GLY A 174 -2.30 1.84 30.83
C GLY A 174 -3.28 0.86 30.17
N PRO A 175 -3.96 0.01 30.97
CA PRO A 175 -4.92 -0.98 30.50
C PRO A 175 -6.01 -0.46 29.54
N SER A 176 -6.52 0.75 29.74
CA SER A 176 -7.56 1.36 28.91
C SER A 176 -7.00 1.92 27.62
N ASN A 177 -5.97 2.75 27.73
CA ASN A 177 -5.42 3.51 26.60
C ASN A 177 -4.61 2.63 25.65
N SER A 178 -3.93 1.59 26.15
CA SER A 178 -3.16 0.66 25.32
C SER A 178 -4.00 -0.07 24.26
N ARG A 179 -5.32 -0.21 24.47
CA ARG A 179 -6.25 -0.79 23.48
C ARG A 179 -6.43 0.12 22.25
N LEU A 180 -6.16 1.41 22.39
CA LEU A 180 -6.26 2.41 21.33
C LEU A 180 -4.94 2.58 20.56
N ALA A 181 -3.85 1.93 20.99
CA ALA A 181 -2.52 2.11 20.40
C ALA A 181 -2.47 1.80 18.88
N LYS A 182 -3.35 0.92 18.38
CA LYS A 182 -3.46 0.60 16.95
C LYS A 182 -4.41 1.50 16.17
N GLN A 183 -5.21 2.32 16.85
CA GLN A 183 -6.20 3.22 16.26
C GLN A 183 -5.59 4.62 16.09
N CYS A 184 -4.49 4.73 15.33
CA CYS A 184 -3.88 6.02 15.05
C CYS A 184 -4.80 6.84 14.13
N PRO A 185 -5.24 8.06 14.52
CA PRO A 185 -5.96 8.95 13.64
C PRO A 185 -5.18 9.23 12.35
N LEU A 186 -5.87 9.22 11.20
CA LEU A 186 -5.24 9.47 9.90
C LEU A 186 -4.55 10.84 9.80
N VAL A 187 -5.00 11.81 10.61
CA VAL A 187 -4.36 13.14 10.69
C VAL A 187 -2.92 13.05 11.20
N PHE A 188 -2.57 12.02 11.99
CA PHE A 188 -1.24 11.83 12.54
C PHE A 188 -0.33 10.91 11.69
N ALA A 189 -0.81 10.45 10.53
CA ALA A 189 -0.08 9.56 9.63
C ALA A 189 0.06 10.20 8.25
N CYS A 190 1.28 10.33 7.72
CA CYS A 190 1.47 10.80 6.35
C CYS A 190 1.24 9.61 5.39
N PRO A 191 0.28 9.68 4.44
CA PRO A 191 0.04 8.60 3.47
C PRO A 191 1.21 8.31 2.53
N GLU A 192 2.24 9.16 2.47
CA GLU A 192 3.47 8.88 1.72
C GLU A 192 4.53 8.12 2.53
N ASP A 193 4.37 8.03 3.84
CA ASP A 193 5.27 7.26 4.70
C ASP A 193 4.96 5.76 4.58
N SER A 194 5.56 5.14 3.58
CA SER A 194 5.45 3.69 3.34
C SER A 194 6.14 2.84 4.41
N THR A 195 6.94 3.45 5.29
CA THR A 195 7.66 2.77 6.38
C THR A 195 6.91 2.80 7.70
N LEU A 196 5.78 3.51 7.76
CA LEU A 196 5.02 3.72 8.98
C LEU A 196 4.41 2.42 9.51
N ALA A 197 4.87 1.98 10.68
CA ALA A 197 4.29 0.84 11.36
C ALA A 197 2.87 1.16 11.87
N ALA A 198 2.00 0.15 11.94
CA ALA A 198 0.63 0.31 12.41
C ALA A 198 0.58 0.92 13.83
N GLY A 199 -0.21 1.99 14.00
CA GLY A 199 -0.28 2.72 15.26
C GLY A 199 0.85 3.72 15.51
N CYS A 200 1.80 3.87 14.59
CA CYS A 200 2.81 4.92 14.68
C CYS A 200 2.34 6.22 14.04
N THR A 201 3.09 7.30 14.29
CA THR A 201 2.84 8.64 13.73
C THR A 201 4.00 9.09 12.86
N SER A 202 3.72 9.95 11.89
CA SER A 202 4.72 10.61 11.04
C SER A 202 4.99 12.06 11.46
N TYR A 203 4.25 12.60 12.44
CA TYR A 203 4.33 14.00 12.83
C TYR A 203 4.75 14.17 14.29
N PHE A 204 5.72 15.04 14.49
CA PHE A 204 6.42 15.21 15.75
C PHE A 204 6.55 16.68 16.10
N VAL A 205 6.66 16.96 17.39
CA VAL A 205 7.20 18.24 17.87
C VAL A 205 8.68 18.07 18.17
N VAL A 206 9.41 19.18 18.26
CA VAL A 206 10.80 19.16 18.75
C VAL A 206 10.83 19.69 20.18
N VAL A 207 11.24 18.84 21.10
CA VAL A 207 11.26 19.11 22.54
C VAL A 207 12.62 19.69 22.94
N GLY A 208 12.60 20.86 23.57
CA GLY A 208 13.80 21.52 24.07
C GLY A 208 13.49 22.85 24.77
N PRO A 209 14.37 23.34 25.66
CA PRO A 209 14.07 24.49 26.53
C PRO A 209 13.68 25.77 25.76
N ASN A 210 14.26 25.96 24.58
CA ASN A 210 14.06 27.15 23.73
C ASN A 210 13.21 26.85 22.49
N THR A 211 12.58 25.67 22.41
CA THR A 211 11.64 25.37 21.33
C THR A 211 10.23 25.81 21.70
N LEU A 212 9.28 25.69 20.77
CA LEU A 212 7.85 25.89 21.07
C LEU A 212 7.34 24.92 22.15
N PHE A 213 8.02 23.78 22.34
CA PHE A 213 7.61 22.69 23.22
C PHE A 213 8.70 22.38 24.26
N PRO A 214 8.78 23.13 25.37
CA PRO A 214 9.81 22.95 26.41
C PRO A 214 9.66 21.67 27.26
N GLY A 215 8.66 20.84 26.96
CA GLY A 215 8.37 19.60 27.68
C GLY A 215 6.98 19.67 28.30
N GLN A 216 6.90 19.64 29.63
CA GLN A 216 5.64 19.55 30.36
C GLN A 216 4.84 20.87 30.48
N GLN A 217 5.43 21.98 30.06
CA GLN A 217 4.81 23.30 30.12
C GLN A 217 4.28 23.67 28.74
N GLY A 218 3.01 24.10 28.68
CA GLY A 218 2.45 24.74 27.48
C GLY A 218 2.98 26.17 27.35
N LEU A 219 3.14 26.64 26.11
CA LEU A 219 3.65 27.98 25.83
C LEU A 219 2.55 28.86 25.21
N PRO A 220 2.29 30.08 25.71
CA PRO A 220 1.37 31.01 25.06
C PRO A 220 1.97 31.57 23.76
N LEU A 221 1.12 31.98 22.80
CA LEU A 221 1.56 32.59 21.53
C LEU A 221 2.54 33.76 21.73
N ARG A 222 2.33 34.59 22.75
CA ARG A 222 3.23 35.70 23.11
C ARG A 222 4.65 35.28 23.51
N GLY A 223 4.86 33.99 23.82
CA GLY A 223 6.16 33.43 24.14
C GLY A 223 7.01 33.12 22.90
N VAL A 224 6.46 33.28 21.69
CA VAL A 224 7.17 33.11 20.41
C VAL A 224 7.68 34.47 19.95
N THR A 225 8.84 34.88 20.44
CA THR A 225 9.39 36.22 20.23
C THR A 225 10.05 36.40 18.87
N ASP A 226 10.49 35.32 18.24
CA ASP A 226 11.11 35.35 16.91
C ASP A 226 10.08 35.40 15.77
N GLY A 227 8.79 35.35 16.12
CA GLY A 227 7.64 35.41 15.20
C GLY A 227 7.07 34.03 14.90
N THR A 228 5.74 33.92 14.95
CA THR A 228 5.02 32.65 14.76
C THR A 228 5.15 32.08 13.34
N ALA A 229 5.36 32.94 12.35
CA ALA A 229 5.64 32.54 10.96
C ALA A 229 7.08 32.02 10.77
N ASN A 230 7.98 32.28 11.71
CA ASN A 230 9.40 31.90 11.65
C ASN A 230 9.73 30.67 12.52
N THR A 231 8.85 30.33 13.46
CA THR A 231 9.04 29.19 14.38
C THR A 231 8.24 27.98 13.93
N ILE A 232 8.92 26.86 13.73
CA ILE A 232 8.33 25.55 13.45
C ILE A 232 7.64 25.02 14.71
N ALA A 233 6.40 24.59 14.55
CA ALA A 233 5.62 23.90 15.57
C ALA A 233 5.69 22.37 15.40
N VAL A 234 5.40 21.87 14.20
CA VAL A 234 5.30 20.42 13.95
C VAL A 234 6.15 20.06 12.74
N VAL A 235 6.86 18.95 12.82
CA VAL A 235 7.72 18.45 11.76
C VAL A 235 7.27 17.06 11.33
N GLU A 236 7.39 16.77 10.04
CA GLU A 236 7.28 15.41 9.54
C GLU A 236 8.62 14.68 9.70
N ALA A 237 8.59 13.45 10.24
CA ALA A 237 9.77 12.59 10.32
C ALA A 237 9.38 11.11 10.22
N SER A 238 9.82 10.45 9.17
CA SER A 238 9.64 9.01 8.95
C SER A 238 10.63 8.18 9.78
N GLY A 239 10.34 6.89 9.97
CA GLY A 239 11.27 5.93 10.55
C GLY A 239 11.49 6.03 12.07
N GLN A 240 10.75 6.87 12.80
CA GLN A 240 10.91 7.01 14.26
C GLN A 240 10.36 5.81 15.06
N ALA A 241 9.40 5.07 14.48
CA ALA A 241 8.70 3.94 15.13
C ALA A 241 8.12 4.30 16.52
N ILE A 242 7.60 5.53 16.66
CA ILE A 242 6.96 6.02 17.89
C ILE A 242 5.44 5.85 17.75
N ASN A 243 4.82 5.23 18.76
CA ASN A 243 3.36 5.09 18.79
C ASN A 243 2.69 6.46 18.99
N TRP A 244 1.55 6.69 18.34
CA TRP A 244 0.87 7.98 18.40
C TRP A 244 0.47 8.42 19.82
N LEU A 245 0.20 7.46 20.73
CA LEU A 245 -0.09 7.72 22.14
C LEU A 245 1.14 8.02 22.99
N GLU A 246 2.32 7.58 22.54
CA GLU A 246 3.54 7.67 23.31
C GLU A 246 3.96 9.15 23.48
N PRO A 247 4.18 9.63 24.72
CA PRO A 247 4.64 10.99 25.03
C PRO A 247 6.15 11.11 24.79
N ARG A 248 6.58 10.69 23.60
CA ARG A 248 7.94 10.78 23.09
C ARG A 248 7.88 11.45 21.72
N ASP A 249 8.82 12.36 21.52
CA ASP A 249 8.97 13.20 20.35
C ASP A 249 10.47 13.46 20.13
N LEU A 250 10.83 14.26 19.13
CA LEU A 250 12.22 14.53 18.78
C LEU A 250 12.87 15.43 19.85
N ASP A 251 14.08 15.11 20.27
CA ASP A 251 14.81 15.90 21.26
C ASP A 251 15.81 16.84 20.56
N PHE A 252 15.66 18.15 20.80
CA PHE A 252 16.49 19.19 20.19
C PHE A 252 18.00 18.97 20.39
N SER A 253 18.42 18.41 21.53
CA SER A 253 19.83 18.18 21.85
C SER A 253 20.47 17.04 21.06
N THR A 254 19.65 16.10 20.59
CA THR A 254 20.10 14.91 19.83
C THR A 254 19.74 14.96 18.36
N LEU A 255 18.91 15.94 17.96
CA LEU A 255 18.44 16.10 16.59
C LEU A 255 19.61 16.45 15.67
N ALA A 256 19.77 15.70 14.58
CA ALA A 256 20.61 16.14 13.48
C ALA A 256 19.89 17.28 12.76
N PHE A 257 20.43 18.51 12.83
CA PHE A 257 19.89 19.67 12.13
C PHE A 257 20.08 19.56 10.61
N ARG A 258 19.38 18.62 9.99
CA ARG A 258 19.39 18.29 8.56
C ARG A 258 18.00 17.88 8.11
N VAL A 259 17.67 18.19 6.86
CA VAL A 259 16.41 17.82 6.21
C VAL A 259 16.64 16.63 5.28
N GLY A 260 15.72 15.67 5.26
CA GLY A 260 15.77 14.47 4.41
C GLY A 260 16.79 13.42 4.83
N ALA A 261 17.33 13.49 6.06
CA ALA A 261 18.38 12.58 6.54
C ALA A 261 17.96 11.85 7.84
N PRO A 262 18.42 10.60 8.06
CA PRO A 262 18.19 9.88 9.32
C PRO A 262 18.67 10.68 10.53
N GLY A 263 17.86 10.69 11.60
CA GLY A 263 18.14 11.44 12.82
C GLY A 263 17.84 12.94 12.75
N GLY A 264 17.45 13.46 11.58
CA GLY A 264 16.96 14.82 11.39
C GLY A 264 15.47 14.88 11.04
N LEU A 265 15.09 15.91 10.28
CA LEU A 265 13.73 16.02 9.75
C LEU A 265 13.62 15.20 8.47
N ALA A 266 13.12 13.97 8.57
CA ALA A 266 13.13 13.00 7.48
C ALA A 266 11.73 12.78 6.88
N GLY A 267 11.17 13.77 6.18
CA GLY A 267 9.89 13.62 5.48
C GLY A 267 9.97 12.58 4.34
N SER A 268 8.83 12.00 3.96
CA SER A 268 8.76 10.96 2.92
C SER A 268 8.63 11.52 1.49
N HIS A 269 8.91 12.81 1.29
CA HIS A 269 8.65 13.52 0.03
C HIS A 269 9.93 13.75 -0.77
N ALA A 270 9.86 13.59 -2.09
CA ALA A 270 11.00 13.87 -2.97
C ALA A 270 11.42 15.36 -2.99
N GLN A 271 10.51 16.27 -2.64
CA GLN A 271 10.75 17.72 -2.70
C GLN A 271 11.35 18.30 -1.42
N GLY A 272 11.36 17.55 -0.32
CA GLY A 272 11.77 18.06 0.99
C GLY A 272 10.99 17.45 2.13
N THR A 273 10.90 18.16 3.25
CA THR A 273 10.13 17.74 4.42
C THR A 273 9.06 18.77 4.76
N ASN A 274 7.81 18.32 4.95
CA ASN A 274 6.77 19.22 5.39
C ASN A 274 7.00 19.64 6.85
N VAL A 275 6.84 20.94 7.11
CA VAL A 275 6.83 21.52 8.45
C VAL A 275 5.62 22.42 8.61
N GLY A 276 5.03 22.38 9.80
CA GLY A 276 3.97 23.28 10.23
C GLY A 276 4.55 24.38 11.11
N MET A 277 4.26 25.63 10.77
CA MET A 277 4.73 26.81 11.53
C MET A 277 3.74 27.14 12.66
N ALA A 278 4.19 27.91 13.65
CA ALA A 278 3.40 28.29 14.81
C ALA A 278 2.24 29.27 14.49
N ASP A 279 2.21 29.86 13.29
CA ASP A 279 1.07 30.63 12.78
C ASP A 279 0.03 29.77 12.04
N GLY A 280 0.29 28.46 11.94
CA GLY A 280 -0.56 27.49 11.26
C GLY A 280 -0.33 27.38 9.76
N SER A 281 0.65 28.06 9.18
CA SER A 281 1.09 27.82 7.80
C SER A 281 1.88 26.50 7.68
N VAL A 282 1.95 25.95 6.47
CA VAL A 282 2.67 24.70 6.18
C VAL A 282 3.62 24.96 5.02
N HIS A 283 4.89 24.60 5.21
CA HIS A 283 5.96 24.81 4.25
C HIS A 283 6.70 23.50 3.98
N ILE A 284 7.36 23.42 2.83
CA ILE A 284 8.27 22.31 2.50
C ILE A 284 9.68 22.84 2.65
N LEU A 285 10.46 22.24 3.55
CA LEU A 285 11.88 22.53 3.69
C LEU A 285 12.68 21.71 2.68
N PRO A 286 13.49 22.35 1.80
CA PRO A 286 14.41 21.66 0.91
C PRO A 286 15.49 20.87 1.66
N ALA A 287 16.02 19.81 1.04
CA ALA A 287 17.08 18.98 1.63
C ALA A 287 18.41 19.75 1.86
N ASP A 288 18.64 20.82 1.12
CA ASP A 288 19.81 21.71 1.23
C ASP A 288 19.61 22.87 2.23
N THR A 289 18.52 22.87 3.01
CA THR A 289 18.29 23.85 4.08
C THR A 289 19.50 23.89 5.04
N PRO A 290 20.15 25.05 5.23
CA PRO A 290 21.30 25.17 6.12
C PRO A 290 20.97 24.77 7.56
N ALA A 291 21.90 24.09 8.22
CA ALA A 291 21.71 23.60 9.59
C ALA A 291 21.41 24.74 10.58
N ASP A 292 22.08 25.90 10.43
CA ASP A 292 21.86 27.06 11.30
C ASP A 292 20.47 27.67 11.08
N ASN A 293 20.00 27.72 9.83
CA ASN A 293 18.65 28.18 9.50
C ASN A 293 17.59 27.25 10.09
N LEU A 294 17.76 25.93 9.94
CA LEU A 294 16.86 24.95 10.54
C LEU A 294 16.85 25.04 12.06
N ARG A 295 18.02 25.19 12.69
CA ARG A 295 18.13 25.37 14.14
C ARG A 295 17.39 26.61 14.62
N GLY A 296 17.56 27.74 13.93
CA GLY A 296 16.85 28.99 14.24
C GLY A 296 15.34 28.83 14.11
N MET A 297 14.85 28.16 13.05
CA MET A 297 13.41 27.90 12.89
C MET A 297 12.84 26.97 13.97
N LEU A 298 13.66 26.14 14.61
CA LEU A 298 13.22 25.25 15.71
C LEU A 298 13.22 25.93 17.08
N THR A 299 13.78 27.15 17.19
CA THR A 299 13.76 27.96 18.41
C THR A 299 12.71 29.07 18.33
N ARG A 300 12.20 29.47 19.50
CA ARG A 300 11.14 30.49 19.60
C ARG A 300 11.65 31.89 20.00
N ASP A 301 12.86 31.94 20.57
CA ASP A 301 13.47 33.10 21.23
C ASP A 301 15.00 33.16 21.07
N GLY A 302 15.53 32.62 19.97
CA GLY A 302 16.95 32.66 19.64
C GLY A 302 17.40 33.98 19.01
N GLY A 303 16.49 34.71 18.34
CA GLY A 303 16.75 36.02 17.73
C GLY A 303 17.59 35.97 16.45
N GLU A 304 17.87 34.79 15.90
CA GLU A 304 18.54 34.64 14.61
C GLU A 304 17.61 35.00 13.44
N ALA A 305 18.18 35.55 12.37
CA ALA A 305 17.44 35.74 11.13
C ALA A 305 17.28 34.40 10.41
N VAL A 306 16.04 33.98 10.22
CA VAL A 306 15.71 32.74 9.50
C VAL A 306 15.03 33.03 8.16
N TYR A 307 15.22 32.11 7.22
CA TYR A 307 14.56 32.10 5.92
C TYR A 307 13.56 30.95 5.86
N VAL A 308 12.29 31.28 5.71
CA VAL A 308 11.20 30.33 5.47
C VAL A 308 10.86 30.36 3.96
N PRO A 309 10.91 29.21 3.27
CA PRO A 309 10.72 29.14 1.81
C PRO A 309 9.29 29.37 1.35
#